data_AF-S4XZR1-F1
#
_entry.id   AF-S4XZR1-F1
#
_cell.length_a   1.000
_cell.length_b   1.000
_cell.length_c   1.000
_cell.angle_alpha   90.00
_cell.angle_beta   90.00
_cell.angle_gamma   90.00
#
_symmetry.space_group_name_H-M   'P 1'
#
loop_
_entity.id
_entity.type
_entity.pdbx_description
1 polymer ?
#
loop_
_entity_poly.entity_id
_entity_poly.type
_entity_poly.pdbx_seq_one_letter_code
_entity_poly.pdbx_strand_id
1 'polypeptide(L)'
;MGRGKRRLLSSYDAAYIAALEAERGPITAVDYARLAIASERGNEAQALEELGLPEGALIRLRRVWLERVVKDPAAAQQVRAAMRAAAEAP
;
A
#
# COMPACT_ATOMS: atom_id res chain seq x y z
N MET A 1 -2.14 -23.47 -10.23
CA MET A 1 -2.94 -22.69 -9.25
C MET A 1 -3.89 -21.77 -10.01
N GLY A 2 -5.20 -22.04 -9.97
CA GLY A 2 -6.19 -21.54 -10.94
C GLY A 2 -6.55 -20.06 -10.84
N ARG A 3 -6.85 -19.45 -12.00
CA ARG A 3 -7.23 -18.03 -12.16
C ARG A 3 -8.33 -17.56 -11.19
N GLY A 4 -9.29 -18.43 -10.85
CA GLY A 4 -10.38 -18.12 -9.92
C GLY A 4 -9.92 -17.77 -8.50
N LYS A 5 -8.99 -18.55 -7.93
CA LYS A 5 -8.46 -18.29 -6.56
C LYS A 5 -7.74 -16.95 -6.48
N ARG A 6 -7.01 -16.57 -7.54
CA ARG A 6 -6.32 -15.27 -7.62
C ARG A 6 -7.30 -14.10 -7.70
N ARG A 7 -8.38 -14.23 -8.46
CA ARG A 7 -9.42 -13.19 -8.56
C ARG A 7 -10.14 -12.98 -7.23
N LEU A 8 -10.46 -14.06 -6.51
CA LEU A 8 -11.09 -13.96 -5.20
C LEU A 8 -10.18 -13.25 -4.19
N LEU A 9 -8.89 -13.59 -4.17
CA LEU A 9 -7.91 -12.96 -3.30
C LEU A 9 -7.76 -11.46 -3.58
N SER A 10 -7.62 -11.08 -4.85
CA SER A 10 -7.54 -9.68 -5.28
C SER A 10 -8.79 -8.88 -4.89
N SER A 11 -9.98 -9.47 -5.09
CA SER A 11 -11.25 -8.84 -4.67
C SER A 11 -11.35 -8.66 -3.16
N TYR A 12 -10.89 -9.66 -2.38
CA TYR A 12 -10.88 -9.58 -0.93
C TYR A 12 -9.88 -8.52 -0.44
N ASP A 13 -8.66 -8.50 -0.97
CA ASP A 13 -7.63 -7.52 -0.61
C ASP A 13 -8.12 -6.09 -0.93
N ALA A 14 -8.76 -5.88 -2.08
CA ALA A 14 -9.35 -4.59 -2.45
C ALA A 14 -10.51 -4.17 -1.51
N ALA A 15 -11.42 -5.09 -1.20
CA ALA A 15 -12.54 -4.80 -0.29
C ALA A 15 -12.07 -4.46 1.13
N TYR A 16 -11.06 -5.18 1.62
CA TYR A 16 -10.45 -4.92 2.92
C TYR A 16 -9.82 -3.52 2.98
N ILE A 17 -9.06 -3.13 1.95
CA ILE A 17 -8.46 -1.78 1.89
C ILE A 17 -9.53 -0.69 1.75
N ALA A 18 -10.56 -0.92 0.94
CA ALA A 18 -11.66 0.04 0.80
C ALA A 18 -12.41 0.29 2.13
N ALA A 19 -12.59 -0.76 2.96
CA ALA A 19 -13.17 -0.60 4.29
C ALA A 19 -12.29 0.26 5.21
N LEU A 20 -10.98 0.02 5.22
CA LEU A 20 -10.04 0.86 5.96
C LEU A 20 -10.07 2.32 5.47
N GLU A 21 -10.08 2.53 4.16
CA GLU A 21 -10.15 3.88 3.57
C GLU A 21 -11.46 4.61 3.90
N ALA A 22 -12.57 3.88 4.06
CA ALA A 22 -13.84 4.47 4.46
C ALA A 22 -13.82 4.97 5.92
N GLU A 23 -13.09 4.30 6.81
CA GLU A 23 -13.00 4.65 8.23
C GLU A 23 -11.94 5.72 8.50
N ARG A 24 -10.73 5.57 7.93
CA ARG A 24 -9.57 6.43 8.22
C ARG A 24 -9.36 7.55 7.20
N GLY A 25 -9.98 7.44 6.03
CA GLY A 25 -9.64 8.23 4.84
C GLY A 25 -8.69 7.50 3.86
N PRO A 26 -8.51 8.06 2.65
CA PRO A 26 -7.79 7.40 1.56
C PRO A 26 -6.35 7.06 1.94
N ILE A 27 -5.85 5.92 1.47
CA ILE A 27 -4.42 5.62 1.49
C ILE A 27 -3.82 6.24 0.24
N THR A 28 -2.92 7.19 0.44
CA THR A 28 -2.28 7.92 -0.65
C THR A 28 -1.02 7.21 -1.15
N ALA A 29 -0.51 7.64 -2.31
CA ALA A 29 0.77 7.15 -2.82
C ALA A 29 1.94 7.49 -1.88
N VAL A 30 1.82 8.59 -1.13
CA VAL A 30 2.80 9.01 -0.12
C VAL A 30 2.77 8.04 1.07
N ASP A 31 1.59 7.68 1.56
CA ASP A 31 1.44 6.70 2.65
C ASP A 31 2.02 5.34 2.25
N TYR A 32 1.71 4.89 1.04
CA TYR A 32 2.25 3.64 0.52
C TYR A 32 3.78 3.69 0.36
N ALA A 33 4.34 4.79 -0.14
CA ALA A 33 5.79 4.95 -0.27
C ALA A 33 6.50 4.94 1.11
N ARG A 34 5.91 5.58 2.13
CA ARG A 34 6.41 5.53 3.51
C ARG A 34 6.46 4.11 4.04
N LEU A 35 5.39 3.32 3.83
CA LEU A 35 5.34 1.92 4.24
C LEU A 35 6.33 1.03 3.47
N ALA A 36 6.54 1.31 2.18
CA ALA A 36 7.51 0.59 1.38
C ALA A 36 8.94 0.80 1.91
N ILE A 37 9.33 2.06 2.17
CA ILE A 37 10.64 2.41 2.73
C ILE A 37 10.81 1.87 4.16
N ALA A 38 9.77 2.00 4.99
CA ALA A 38 9.81 1.47 6.36
C ALA A 38 10.03 -0.05 6.36
N SER A 39 9.41 -0.78 5.42
CA SER A 39 9.66 -2.21 5.29
C SER A 39 11.07 -2.57 4.86
N GLU A 40 11.71 -1.75 4.01
CA GLU A 40 13.11 -1.95 3.63
C GLU A 40 14.04 -1.75 4.85
N ARG A 41 13.62 -0.94 5.82
CA ARG A 41 14.35 -0.64 7.06
C ARG A 41 13.94 -1.50 8.26
N GLY A 42 12.97 -2.41 8.10
CA GLY A 42 12.45 -3.26 9.18
C GLY A 42 11.55 -2.54 10.20
N ASN A 43 11.03 -1.37 9.85
CA ASN A 43 10.21 -0.51 10.71
C ASN A 43 8.72 -0.50 10.29
N GLU A 44 8.24 -1.53 9.59
CA GLU A 44 6.87 -1.55 9.09
C GLU A 44 5.79 -1.46 10.17
N ALA A 45 6.02 -2.04 11.36
CA ALA A 45 5.04 -2.01 12.45
C ALA A 45 4.80 -0.58 12.95
N GLN A 46 5.88 0.17 13.18
CA GLN A 46 5.80 1.58 13.58
C GLN A 46 5.14 2.43 12.49
N ALA A 47 5.51 2.22 11.21
CA ALA A 47 4.93 2.99 10.12
C ALA A 47 3.43 2.70 9.90
N LEU A 48 2.96 1.47 10.20
CA LEU A 48 1.54 1.15 10.19
C LEU A 48 0.80 1.86 11.33
N GLU A 49 1.39 1.87 12.53
CA GLU A 49 0.82 2.55 13.69
C GLU A 49 0.69 4.06 13.46
N GLU A 50 1.74 4.71 12.94
CA GLU A 50 1.73 6.14 12.59
C GLU A 50 0.66 6.48 11.54
N LEU A 51 0.32 5.53 10.67
CA LEU A 51 -0.75 5.67 9.67
C LEU A 51 -2.12 5.21 10.18
N GLY A 52 -2.25 4.78 11.44
CA GLY A 52 -3.48 4.24 12.01
C GLY A 52 -3.96 2.98 11.27
N LEU A 53 -3.04 2.18 10.73
CA LEU A 53 -3.34 0.96 9.99
C LEU A 53 -3.12 -0.27 10.88
N PRO A 54 -3.99 -1.29 10.78
CA PRO A 54 -3.79 -2.54 11.51
C PRO A 54 -2.59 -3.30 10.94
N GLU A 55 -1.86 -4.02 11.80
CA GLU A 55 -0.65 -4.78 11.44
C GLU A 55 -0.90 -5.75 10.26
N GLY A 56 -2.07 -6.40 10.26
CA GLY A 56 -2.49 -7.33 9.20
C GLY A 56 -2.79 -6.68 7.84
N ALA A 57 -2.80 -5.35 7.73
CA ALA A 57 -3.09 -4.65 6.47
C ALA A 57 -1.94 -4.72 5.47
N LEU A 58 -0.69 -4.84 5.92
CA LEU A 58 0.50 -4.60 5.10
C LEU A 58 0.54 -5.48 3.84
N ILE A 59 0.31 -6.78 3.97
CA ILE A 59 0.36 -7.71 2.83
C ILE A 59 -0.75 -7.44 1.81
N ARG A 60 -1.94 -7.03 2.29
CA ARG A 60 -3.10 -6.72 1.45
C ARG A 60 -2.87 -5.41 0.71
N LEU A 61 -2.37 -4.42 1.45
CA LEU A 61 -2.03 -3.11 0.91
C LEU A 61 -0.97 -3.21 -0.19
N ARG A 62 0.11 -3.97 0.03
CA ARG A 62 1.14 -4.21 -0.99
C ARG A 62 0.57 -4.80 -2.27
N ARG A 63 -0.34 -5.78 -2.17
CA ARG A 63 -0.96 -6.39 -3.36
C ARG A 63 -1.86 -5.42 -4.10
N VAL A 64 -2.69 -4.68 -3.39
CA VAL A 64 -3.58 -3.66 -3.98
C VAL A 64 -2.75 -2.59 -4.69
N TRP A 65 -1.70 -2.09 -4.06
CA TRP A 65 -0.84 -1.06 -4.65
C TRP A 65 0.02 -1.58 -5.79
N LEU A 66 0.51 -2.82 -5.73
CA LEU A 66 1.19 -3.44 -6.87
C LEU A 66 0.26 -3.52 -8.08
N GLU A 67 -0.98 -3.98 -7.89
CA GLU A 67 -1.97 -3.99 -8.98
C GLU A 67 -2.29 -2.58 -9.48
N ARG A 68 -2.44 -1.59 -8.59
CA ARG A 68 -2.73 -0.20 -8.95
C ARG A 68 -1.59 0.40 -9.79
N VAL A 69 -0.33 0.23 -9.37
CA VAL A 69 0.86 0.73 -10.09
C VAL A 69 1.02 0.06 -11.47
N VAL A 70 0.64 -1.21 -11.60
CA VAL A 70 0.66 -1.91 -12.90
C VAL A 70 -0.42 -1.40 -13.85
N LYS A 71 -1.62 -1.07 -13.32
CA LYS A 71 -2.78 -0.67 -14.12
C LYS A 71 -2.82 0.84 -14.42
N ASP A 72 -2.22 1.66 -13.55
CA ASP A 72 -2.27 3.11 -13.61
C ASP A 72 -0.84 3.72 -13.62
N PRO A 73 -0.37 4.19 -14.78
CA PRO A 73 0.92 4.86 -14.91
C PRO A 73 1.04 6.12 -14.04
N ALA A 74 -0.06 6.83 -13.76
CA ALA A 74 -0.03 8.02 -12.90
C ALA A 74 0.23 7.63 -11.45
N ALA A 75 -0.45 6.59 -10.94
CA ALA A 75 -0.15 6.02 -9.63
C ALA A 75 1.31 5.54 -9.53
N ALA A 76 1.83 4.91 -10.59
CA ALA A 76 3.24 4.51 -10.65
C ALA A 76 4.20 5.71 -10.52
N GLN A 77 3.91 6.81 -11.22
CA GLN A 77 4.71 8.02 -11.12
C GLN A 77 4.63 8.66 -9.73
N GLN A 78 3.43 8.73 -9.14
CA GLN A 78 3.22 9.28 -7.80
C GLN A 78 3.99 8.50 -6.73
N VAL A 79 3.94 7.16 -6.76
CA VAL A 79 4.69 6.32 -5.82
C VAL A 79 6.20 6.52 -6.00
N ARG A 80 6.71 6.51 -7.24
CA ARG A 80 8.13 6.75 -7.50
C ARG A 80 8.59 8.13 -7.04
N ALA A 81 7.77 9.17 -7.26
CA ALA A 81 8.06 10.52 -6.81
C ALA A 81 8.09 10.59 -5.27
N ALA A 82 7.11 9.98 -4.60
CA ALA A 82 7.05 9.92 -3.14
C ALA A 82 8.24 9.15 -2.53
N MET A 83 8.65 8.03 -3.15
CA MET A 83 9.83 7.28 -2.69
C MET A 83 11.12 8.09 -2.83
N ARG A 84 11.31 8.84 -3.93
CA ARG A 84 12.46 9.73 -4.09
C ARG A 84 12.46 10.84 -3.05
N ALA A 85 11.33 11.52 -2.87
CA ALA A 85 11.21 12.60 -1.90
C ALA A 85 11.49 12.12 -0.46
N ALA A 86 11.04 10.92 -0.10
CA ALA A 86 11.30 10.33 1.21
C ALA A 86 12.75 9.81 1.37
N ALA A 87 13.46 9.51 0.27
CA ALA A 87 14.88 9.17 0.31
C ALA A 87 15.78 10.41 0.45
N GLU A 88 15.34 11.57 -0.02
CA GLU A 88 16.03 12.86 0.09
C GLU A 88 15.77 13.58 1.43
N ALA A 89 14.78 13.14 2.20
CA ALA A 89 14.53 13.64 3.54
C ALA A 89 15.60 13.11 4.52
N PRO A 90 16.32 13.99 5.25
CA PRO A 90 17.43 13.63 6.15
C PRO A 90 16.99 12.81 7.37
#